data_AF-A0AAD9B409-F1
#
_entry.id   AF-A0AAD9B409-F1
#
_cell.length_a   1.000
_cell.length_b   1.000
_cell.length_c   1.000
_cell.angle_alpha   90.00
_cell.angle_beta   90.00
_cell.angle_gamma   90.00
#
_symmetry.space_group_name_H-M   'P 1'
#
loop_
_entity.id
_entity.type
_entity.pdbx_description
1 polymer ?
#
loop_
_entity_poly.entity_id
_entity_poly.type
_entity_poly.pdbx_seq_one_letter_code
_entity_poly.pdbx_strand_id
1 'polypeptide(L)'
;MATLKKKLLTALEHLGKEDFEEFKWHLQQKVLGCEGIPKSRLEDACRTQTVDHMFLNYCINTIKVTRNVLKEMNQNLLEEKLSEITSEPTEILTQCQGNLKFNLKKKIEKIKEMG
;
A
#
# COMPACT_ATOMS: atom_id res chain seq x y z
N MET A 1 14.60 7.69 12.34
CA MET A 1 13.87 7.87 11.06
C MET A 1 12.57 7.09 11.10
N ALA A 2 11.44 7.78 10.92
CA ALA A 2 10.14 7.14 10.81
C ALA A 2 9.98 6.59 9.38
N THR A 3 10.12 5.27 9.22
CA THR A 3 9.98 4.57 7.94
C THR A 3 8.66 4.93 7.25
N LEU A 4 8.66 5.10 5.92
CA LEU A 4 7.50 5.49 5.12
C LEU A 4 6.22 4.68 5.41
N LYS A 5 6.35 3.35 5.61
CA LYS A 5 5.26 2.48 6.08
C LYS A 5 4.57 2.96 7.35
N LYS A 6 5.31 3.46 8.34
CA LYS A 6 4.75 3.97 9.61
C LYS A 6 3.93 5.23 9.38
N LYS A 7 4.44 6.17 8.56
CA LYS A 7 3.70 7.39 8.23
C LYS A 7 2.38 7.08 7.50
N LEU A 8 2.44 6.15 6.55
CA LEU A 8 1.25 5.68 5.85
C LEU A 8 0.27 4.98 6.80
N LEU A 9 0.76 4.09 7.66
CA LEU A 9 -0.05 3.41 8.66
C LEU A 9 -0.78 4.41 9.57
N THR A 10 -0.06 5.41 10.09
CA THR A 10 -0.66 6.47 10.91
C THR A 10 -1.76 7.23 10.16
N ALA A 11 -1.59 7.52 8.86
CA ALA A 11 -2.67 8.13 8.09
C ALA A 11 -3.92 7.22 8.02
N LEU A 12 -3.74 5.91 7.80
CA LEU A 12 -4.84 4.96 7.75
C LEU A 12 -5.50 4.69 9.11
N GLU A 13 -4.78 4.91 10.22
CA GLU A 13 -5.35 4.84 11.58
C GLU A 13 -6.39 5.94 11.85
N HIS A 14 -6.32 7.06 11.13
CA HIS A 14 -7.32 8.14 11.23
C HIS A 14 -8.59 7.87 10.41
N LEU A 15 -8.56 6.89 9.50
CA LEU A 15 -9.76 6.45 8.80
C LEU A 15 -10.64 5.65 9.75
N GLY A 16 -11.92 5.99 9.82
CA GLY A 16 -12.93 5.19 10.51
C GLY A 16 -13.02 3.77 9.92
N LYS A 17 -13.81 2.89 10.54
CA LYS A 17 -13.99 1.52 10.02
C LYS A 17 -14.59 1.55 8.61
N GLU A 18 -15.64 2.34 8.39
CA GLU A 18 -16.34 2.43 7.11
C GLU A 18 -15.45 3.05 6.04
N ASP A 19 -14.83 4.20 6.33
CA ASP A 19 -13.84 4.82 5.44
C ASP A 19 -12.72 3.85 5.08
N PHE A 20 -12.24 3.04 6.03
CA PHE A 20 -11.18 2.07 5.74
C PHE A 20 -11.65 0.93 4.84
N GLU A 21 -12.89 0.46 4.96
CA GLU A 21 -13.48 -0.51 4.02
C GLU A 21 -13.65 0.09 2.62
N GLU A 22 -14.11 1.33 2.53
CA GLU A 22 -14.18 2.07 1.26
C GLU A 22 -12.79 2.25 0.64
N PHE A 23 -11.79 2.63 1.44
CA PHE A 23 -10.39 2.72 1.00
C PHE A 23 -9.90 1.40 0.39
N LYS A 24 -10.16 0.26 1.05
CA LYS A 24 -9.84 -1.06 0.50
C LYS A 24 -10.61 -1.38 -0.78
N TRP A 25 -11.83 -0.88 -0.93
CA TRP A 25 -12.61 -1.02 -2.15
C TRP A 25 -11.99 -0.24 -3.32
N HIS A 26 -11.56 1.01 -3.10
CA HIS A 26 -10.84 1.80 -4.11
C HIS A 26 -9.52 1.14 -4.54
N LEU A 27 -8.77 0.55 -3.60
CA LEU A 27 -7.52 -0.17 -3.92
C LEU A 27 -7.71 -1.39 -4.83
N GLN A 28 -8.93 -1.92 -4.95
CA GLN A 28 -9.24 -3.01 -5.90
C GLN A 28 -9.33 -2.53 -7.34
N GLN A 29 -9.48 -1.22 -7.56
CA GLN A 29 -9.59 -0.62 -8.87
C GLN A 29 -8.22 -0.25 -9.44
N LYS A 30 -8.19 0.03 -10.74
CA LYS A 30 -7.00 0.59 -11.38
C LYS A 30 -6.85 2.06 -10.98
N VAL A 31 -5.76 2.39 -10.30
CA VAL A 31 -5.49 3.74 -9.78
C VAL A 31 -4.20 4.27 -10.39
N LEU A 32 -4.27 5.44 -11.05
CA LEU A 32 -3.10 6.08 -11.69
C LEU A 32 -2.33 5.13 -12.63
N GLY A 33 -3.05 4.30 -13.38
CA GLY A 33 -2.46 3.32 -14.30
C GLY A 33 -1.86 2.08 -13.63
N CYS A 34 -1.83 2.01 -12.29
CA CYS A 34 -1.40 0.84 -11.54
C CYS A 34 -2.56 -0.13 -11.34
N GLU A 35 -2.32 -1.42 -11.54
CA GLU A 35 -3.32 -2.47 -11.34
C GLU A 35 -3.79 -2.54 -9.89
N GLY A 36 -5.08 -2.82 -9.70
CA GLY A 36 -5.69 -2.94 -8.38
C GLY A 36 -5.18 -4.15 -7.61
N ILE A 37 -5.27 -4.09 -6.28
CA ILE A 37 -4.98 -5.21 -5.39
C ILE A 37 -6.20 -6.13 -5.37
N PRO A 38 -6.04 -7.46 -5.57
CA PRO A 38 -7.16 -8.39 -5.53
C PRO A 38 -7.95 -8.32 -4.22
N LYS A 39 -9.28 -8.37 -4.31
CA LYS A 39 -10.20 -8.36 -3.15
C LYS A 39 -9.81 -9.37 -2.07
N SER A 40 -9.45 -10.59 -2.47
CA SER A 40 -9.06 -11.67 -1.55
C SER A 40 -7.81 -11.37 -0.71
N ARG A 41 -7.03 -10.35 -1.07
CA ARG A 41 -5.91 -9.86 -0.24
C ARG A 41 -6.29 -8.71 0.69
N LEU A 42 -7.47 -8.12 0.50
CA LEU A 42 -7.90 -6.94 1.23
C LEU A 42 -9.09 -7.21 2.15
N GLU A 43 -9.98 -8.16 1.83
CA GLU A 43 -11.23 -8.38 2.56
C GLU A 43 -11.04 -8.45 4.08
N ASP A 44 -10.12 -9.28 4.56
CA ASP A 44 -9.80 -9.44 5.99
C ASP A 44 -8.52 -8.72 6.42
N ALA A 45 -7.92 -7.90 5.55
CA ALA A 45 -6.66 -7.25 5.84
C ALA A 45 -6.83 -6.12 6.87
N CYS A 46 -6.04 -6.19 7.95
CA CYS A 46 -5.88 -5.08 8.88
C CYS A 46 -5.05 -3.95 8.23
N ARG A 47 -5.06 -2.75 8.84
CA ARG A 47 -4.35 -1.57 8.31
C ARG A 47 -2.87 -1.84 8.00
N THR A 48 -2.18 -2.57 8.87
CA THR A 48 -0.76 -2.93 8.65
C THR A 48 -0.60 -3.87 7.45
N GLN A 49 -1.46 -4.88 7.32
CA GLN A 49 -1.45 -5.80 6.17
C GLN A 49 -1.78 -5.07 4.86
N THR A 50 -2.74 -4.15 4.88
CA THR A 50 -3.06 -3.30 3.73
C THR A 50 -1.87 -2.45 3.31
N VAL A 51 -1.16 -1.81 4.25
CA VAL A 51 0.07 -1.07 3.96
C VAL A 51 1.10 -1.98 3.29
N ASP A 52 1.32 -3.19 3.82
CA ASP A 52 2.24 -4.14 3.22
C ASP A 52 1.83 -4.53 1.79
N HIS A 53 0.54 -4.79 1.56
CA HIS A 53 0.01 -5.06 0.22
C HIS A 53 0.20 -3.89 -0.75
N MET A 54 0.04 -2.65 -0.29
CA MET A 54 0.27 -1.46 -1.13
C MET A 54 1.74 -1.33 -1.52
N PHE A 55 2.67 -1.53 -0.60
CA PHE A 55 4.10 -1.52 -0.92
C PHE A 55 4.52 -2.69 -1.81
N LEU A 56 3.85 -3.84 -1.68
CA LEU A 56 4.07 -4.99 -2.56
C LEU A 56 3.56 -4.73 -3.98
N ASN A 57 2.42 -4.06 -4.12
CA ASN A 57 1.74 -3.88 -5.40
C ASN A 57 2.21 -2.64 -6.17
N TYR A 58 2.35 -1.51 -5.46
CA TYR A 58 2.61 -0.21 -6.07
C TYR A 58 4.05 0.24 -5.91
N CYS A 59 4.79 -0.30 -4.95
CA CYS A 59 6.20 0.03 -4.70
C CYS A 59 6.41 1.57 -4.64
N ILE A 60 7.11 2.16 -5.62
CA ILE A 60 7.41 3.59 -5.67
C ILE A 60 6.17 4.47 -5.80
N ASN A 61 5.08 3.90 -6.32
CA ASN A 61 3.81 4.60 -6.52
C ASN A 61 2.90 4.54 -5.29
N THR A 62 3.29 3.84 -4.22
CA THR A 62 2.44 3.62 -3.03
C THR A 62 1.88 4.93 -2.48
N ILE A 63 2.71 5.96 -2.29
CA ILE A 63 2.26 7.25 -1.74
C ILE A 63 1.35 7.99 -2.71
N LYS A 64 1.68 7.99 -4.02
CA LYS A 64 0.85 8.63 -5.04
C LYS A 64 -0.53 7.98 -5.14
N VAL A 65 -0.58 6.64 -5.14
CA VAL A 65 -1.83 5.88 -5.15
C VAL A 65 -2.65 6.17 -3.90
N THR A 66 -2.03 6.14 -2.71
CA THR A 66 -2.71 6.44 -1.45
C THR A 66 -3.37 7.82 -1.49
N ARG A 67 -2.61 8.84 -1.89
CA ARG A 67 -3.09 10.23 -1.95
C ARG A 67 -4.27 10.38 -2.91
N ASN A 68 -4.19 9.74 -4.08
CA ASN A 68 -5.28 9.77 -5.05
C ASN A 68 -6.57 9.15 -4.47
N VAL A 69 -6.45 7.97 -3.83
CA VAL A 69 -7.61 7.30 -3.21
C VAL A 69 -8.21 8.15 -2.09
N LEU A 70 -7.39 8.72 -1.20
CA LEU A 70 -7.88 9.59 -0.13
C LEU A 70 -8.61 10.83 -0.70
N LYS A 71 -8.11 11.39 -1.79
CA LYS A 71 -8.78 12.50 -2.47
C LYS A 71 -10.13 12.10 -3.07
N GLU A 72 -10.22 10.92 -3.69
CA GLU A 72 -11.49 10.38 -4.22
C GLU A 72 -12.53 10.18 -3.12
N MET A 73 -12.09 9.76 -1.93
CA MET A 73 -12.94 9.61 -0.75
C MET A 73 -13.19 10.92 0.03
N ASN A 74 -12.78 12.07 -0.50
CA ASN A 74 -12.84 13.37 0.18
C ASN A 74 -12.09 13.46 1.53
N GLN A 75 -11.13 12.57 1.78
CA GLN A 75 -10.25 12.57 2.95
C GLN A 75 -9.07 13.54 2.76
N ASN A 76 -9.38 14.78 2.36
CA ASN A 76 -8.41 15.78 1.89
C ASN A 76 -7.36 16.18 2.96
N LEU A 77 -7.74 16.20 4.24
CA LEU A 77 -6.80 16.50 5.33
C LEU A 77 -5.72 15.42 5.48
N LEU A 78 -6.08 14.14 5.26
CA LEU A 78 -5.13 13.03 5.32
C LEU A 78 -4.24 13.01 4.08
N GLU A 79 -4.79 13.39 2.94
CA GLU A 79 -4.03 13.58 1.69
C GLU A 79 -2.96 14.67 1.86
N GLU A 80 -3.31 15.81 2.44
CA GLU A 80 -2.40 16.92 2.70
C GLU A 80 -1.26 16.50 3.65
N LYS A 81 -1.58 15.83 4.75
CA LYS A 81 -0.57 15.29 5.69
C LYS A 81 0.41 14.32 5.03
N LEU A 82 -0.06 13.54 4.05
CA LEU A 82 0.80 12.65 3.27
C LEU A 82 1.63 13.40 2.21
N SER A 83 1.19 14.59 1.79
CA SER A 83 1.92 15.42 0.82
C SER A 83 3.20 16.03 1.40
N GLU A 84 3.21 16.29 2.70
CA GLU A 84 4.38 16.76 3.46
C GLU A 84 5.46 15.68 3.62
N ILE A 85 5.13 14.44 3.28
CA ILE A 85 6.10 13.36 3.28
C ILE A 85 7.02 13.51 2.07
N THR A 86 8.10 14.27 2.27
CA THR A 86 9.28 14.17 1.44
C THR A 86 9.87 12.77 1.66
N SER A 87 9.96 12.00 0.59
CA SER A 87 10.58 10.69 0.61
C SER A 87 11.83 10.76 -0.22
N GLU A 88 12.97 10.41 0.37
CA GLU A 88 14.15 10.17 -0.44
C GLU A 88 13.90 8.93 -1.31
N PRO A 89 14.23 8.96 -2.61
CA PRO A 89 14.04 7.83 -3.52
C PRO A 89 14.62 6.52 -2.96
N THR A 90 15.71 6.61 -2.22
CA THR A 90 16.45 5.50 -1.61
C THR A 90 15.64 4.73 -0.57
N GLU A 91 14.81 5.40 0.24
CA GLU A 91 14.04 4.78 1.32
C GLU A 91 12.89 3.94 0.76
N ILE A 92 12.24 4.44 -0.30
CA ILE A 92 11.21 3.73 -1.06
C ILE A 92 11.80 2.52 -1.77
N LEU A 93 12.93 2.70 -2.46
CA LEU A 93 13.58 1.62 -3.22
C LEU A 93 14.02 0.46 -2.31
N THR A 94 14.56 0.75 -1.13
CA THR A 94 14.95 -0.27 -0.15
C THR A 94 13.74 -1.12 0.26
N GLN A 95 12.59 -0.48 0.45
CA GLN A 95 11.35 -1.14 0.85
C GLN A 95 10.74 -1.98 -0.28
N CYS A 96 10.86 -1.51 -1.52
CA CYS A 96 10.48 -2.27 -2.71
C CYS A 96 11.36 -3.50 -2.97
N GLN A 97 12.68 -3.37 -2.81
CA GLN A 97 13.65 -4.43 -3.09
C GLN A 97 13.46 -5.63 -2.15
N GLY A 98 13.21 -5.38 -0.86
CA GLY A 98 12.93 -6.45 0.11
C GLY A 98 11.69 -7.26 -0.27
N ASN A 99 10.63 -6.56 -0.70
CA ASN A 99 9.36 -7.14 -1.11
C ASN A 99 9.49 -7.98 -2.41
N LEU A 100 10.23 -7.51 -3.41
CA LEU A 100 10.48 -8.25 -4.64
C LEU A 100 11.26 -9.54 -4.37
N LYS A 101 12.32 -9.45 -3.54
CA LYS A 101 13.14 -10.60 -3.15
C LYS A 101 12.32 -11.65 -2.39
N PHE A 102 11.44 -11.21 -1.49
CA PHE A 102 10.53 -12.11 -0.75
C PHE A 102 9.53 -12.81 -1.68
N ASN A 103 8.90 -12.07 -2.59
CA ASN A 103 7.93 -12.62 -3.55
C ASN A 103 8.57 -13.64 -4.50
N LEU A 104 9.78 -13.37 -4.99
CA LEU A 104 10.56 -14.31 -5.80
C LEU A 104 10.88 -15.59 -5.01
N LYS A 105 11.35 -15.46 -3.75
CA LYS A 105 11.65 -16.60 -2.89
C LYS A 105 10.42 -17.49 -2.65
N LYS A 106 9.28 -16.89 -2.28
CA LYS A 106 8.02 -17.60 -2.04
C LYS A 106 7.51 -18.33 -3.29
N LYS A 107 7.68 -17.72 -4.48
CA LYS A 107 7.27 -18.34 -5.74
C LYS A 107 8.17 -19.54 -6.09
N ILE A 108 9.48 -19.44 -5.83
CA ILE A 108 10.43 -20.53 -6.02
C ILE A 108 10.12 -21.71 -5.07
N GLU A 109 9.81 -21.45 -3.80
CA GLU A 109 9.46 -22.50 -2.83
C GLU A 109 8.20 -23.27 -3.26
N LYS A 110 7.14 -22.57 -3.66
CA LYS A 110 5.92 -23.23 -4.18
C LYS A 110 6.17 -24.12 -5.40
N ILE A 111 7.07 -23.73 -6.30
CA ILE A 111 7.40 -24.53 -7.49
C ILE A 111 8.14 -25.80 -7.10
N LYS A 112 8.97 -25.76 -6.04
CA LYS A 112 9.69 -26.94 -5.53
C LYS A 112 8.78 -27.96 -4.86
N GLU A 113 7.67 -27.53 -4.28
CA GLU A 113 6.68 -28.41 -3.63
C GLU A 113 5.74 -29.11 -4.64
N MET A 114 5.78 -28.69 -5.91
CA MET A 114 4.93 -29.20 -6.98
C MET A 114 5.60 -30.26 -7.88
N GLY A 115 6.88 -30.54 -7.68
CA GLY A 115 7.65 -31.53 -8.45
C GLY A 115 8.28 -32.57 -7.55
#